data_AF-A0A835ZE34-F1
#
_entry.id   AF-A0A835ZE34-F1
#
_cell.length_a   1.000
_cell.length_b   1.000
_cell.length_c   1.000
_cell.angle_alpha   90.00
_cell.angle_beta   90.00
_cell.angle_gamma   90.00
#
_symmetry.space_group_name_H-M   'P 1'
#
loop_
_entity.id
_entity.type
_entity.pdbx_description
1 polymer ?
#
loop_
_entity_poly.entity_id
_entity_poly.type
_entity_poly.pdbx_seq_one_letter_code
_entity_poly.pdbx_strand_id
1 'polypeptide(L)'
;AETEVVVELLYRLQQNFSVDVVRRACVITFYTGQVDALRRELSLRGLPAVRIYSVDSFQGSEADIVLVSLVRANDSAAIGFVRDTRRVNVAITRARTTCLLVGNAATLGADRRDGVDGGGYGGGYGGDGGGGSVAALVADAKR
;
A
#
# COMPACT_ATOMS: atom_id res chain seq x y z
N ALA A 1 -9.74 7.44 3.90
CA ALA A 1 -9.42 7.03 2.52
C ALA A 1 -8.55 5.76 2.48
N GLU A 2 -7.21 5.82 2.52
CA GLU A 2 -6.38 4.59 2.33
C GLU A 2 -6.47 3.60 3.51
N THR A 3 -6.35 4.10 4.76
CA THR A 3 -6.44 3.25 5.97
C THR A 3 -7.76 2.48 6.01
N GLU A 4 -8.88 3.13 5.67
CA GLU A 4 -10.20 2.49 5.61
C GLU A 4 -10.25 1.37 4.57
N VAL A 5 -9.67 1.58 3.39
CA VAL A 5 -9.61 0.56 2.33
C VAL A 5 -8.76 -0.63 2.77
N VAL A 6 -7.60 -0.39 3.38
CA VAL A 6 -6.74 -1.47 3.89
C VAL A 6 -7.47 -2.25 4.98
N VAL A 7 -8.10 -1.56 5.94
CA VAL A 7 -8.87 -2.20 7.01
C VAL A 7 -10.05 -3.00 6.46
N GLU A 8 -10.74 -2.48 5.46
CA GLU A 8 -11.84 -3.18 4.78
C GLU A 8 -11.36 -4.43 4.04
N LEU A 9 -10.22 -4.36 3.34
CA LEU A 9 -9.62 -5.53 2.68
C LEU A 9 -9.22 -6.60 3.70
N LEU A 10 -8.64 -6.20 4.84
CA LEU A 10 -8.29 -7.12 5.92
C LEU A 10 -9.53 -7.76 6.55
N TYR A 11 -10.59 -6.98 6.75
CA TYR A 11 -11.87 -7.50 7.22
C TYR A 11 -12.42 -8.56 6.26
N ARG A 12 -12.45 -8.26 4.95
CA ARG A 12 -12.89 -9.22 3.92
C ARG A 12 -12.01 -10.46 3.86
N LEU A 13 -10.69 -10.32 3.99
CA LEU A 13 -9.77 -11.46 4.06
C LEU A 13 -10.14 -12.39 5.22
N GLN A 14 -10.46 -11.84 6.39
CA GLN A 14 -10.88 -12.64 7.54
C GLN A 14 -12.24 -13.31 7.37
N GLN A 15 -13.19 -12.66 6.69
CA GLN A 15 -14.53 -13.22 6.49
C GLN A 15 -14.57 -14.31 5.41
N ASN A 16 -13.69 -14.23 4.41
CA ASN A 16 -13.76 -15.09 3.22
C ASN A 16 -12.71 -16.22 3.20
N PHE A 17 -11.70 -16.17 4.06
CA PHE A 17 -10.62 -17.16 4.09
C PHE A 17 -10.44 -17.77 5.48
N SER A 18 -9.86 -18.97 5.52
CA SER A 18 -9.60 -19.66 6.79
C SER A 18 -8.60 -18.89 7.66
N VAL A 19 -8.69 -19.09 8.97
CA VAL A 19 -7.80 -18.47 9.95
C VAL A 19 -6.32 -18.74 9.64
N ASP A 20 -5.99 -19.90 9.08
CA ASP A 20 -4.62 -20.25 8.71
C ASP A 20 -4.09 -19.41 7.55
N VAL A 21 -4.93 -19.09 6.55
CA VAL A 21 -4.58 -18.17 5.46
C VAL A 21 -4.36 -16.77 6.01
N VAL A 22 -5.25 -16.30 6.89
CA VAL A 22 -5.14 -14.97 7.52
C VAL A 22 -3.86 -14.84 8.34
N ARG A 23 -3.50 -15.87 9.12
CA ARG A 23 -2.27 -15.87 9.94
C ARG A 23 -1.00 -15.76 9.11
N ARG A 24 -1.02 -16.28 7.88
CA ARG A 24 0.09 -16.20 6.92
C ARG A 24 0.21 -14.83 6.26
N ALA A 25 -0.81 -13.97 6.40
CA ALA A 25 -0.77 -12.60 5.90
C ALA A 25 -0.10 -11.62 6.88
N CYS A 26 0.51 -10.57 6.35
CA CYS A 26 0.87 -9.37 7.08
C CYS A 26 0.70 -8.12 6.21
N VAL A 27 0.71 -6.95 6.86
CA VAL A 27 0.70 -5.65 6.21
C VAL A 27 2.07 -5.00 6.35
N ILE A 28 2.58 -4.45 5.26
CA ILE A 28 3.78 -3.59 5.24
C ILE A 28 3.37 -2.21 4.78
N THR A 29 3.85 -1.17 5.47
CA THR A 29 3.67 0.24 5.09
C THR A 29 4.98 1.01 5.18
N PHE A 30 5.11 2.10 4.41
CA PHE A 30 6.33 2.92 4.38
C PHE A 30 6.42 3.92 5.53
N TYR A 31 5.33 4.11 6.29
CA TYR A 31 5.24 5.14 7.32
C TYR A 31 4.87 4.54 8.68
N THR A 32 5.69 4.75 9.70
CA THR A 32 5.39 4.27 11.06
C THR A 32 4.07 4.82 11.60
N GLY A 33 3.74 6.09 11.32
CA GLY A 33 2.42 6.63 11.70
C GLY A 33 1.23 5.92 11.04
N GLN A 34 1.42 5.28 9.90
CA GLN A 34 0.40 4.44 9.26
C GLN A 34 0.24 3.10 9.98
N VAL A 35 1.33 2.55 10.54
CA VAL A 35 1.26 1.36 11.42
C VAL A 35 0.34 1.63 12.60
N ASP A 36 0.53 2.76 13.28
CA ASP A 36 -0.27 3.12 14.46
C ASP A 36 -1.73 3.39 14.09
N ALA A 37 -1.97 4.08 12.97
CA ALA A 37 -3.31 4.32 12.46
C ALA A 37 -4.05 3.02 12.14
N LEU A 38 -3.41 2.10 11.42
CA LEU A 38 -4.00 0.81 11.08
C LEU A 38 -4.28 -0.04 12.32
N ARG A 39 -3.33 -0.11 13.27
CA ARG A 39 -3.53 -0.85 14.52
C ARG A 39 -4.72 -0.33 15.31
N ARG A 40 -4.87 1.00 15.41
CA ARG A 40 -6.00 1.62 16.10
C ARG A 40 -7.32 1.25 15.42
N GLU A 41 -7.43 1.45 14.11
CA GLU A 41 -8.67 1.14 13.37
C GLU A 41 -9.03 -0.34 13.40
N LEU A 42 -8.05 -1.23 13.28
CA LEU A 42 -8.28 -2.68 13.39
C LEU A 42 -8.74 -3.07 14.79
N SER A 43 -8.19 -2.45 15.83
CA SER A 43 -8.62 -2.68 17.22
C SER A 43 -10.09 -2.29 17.40
N LEU A 44 -10.50 -1.14 16.84
CA LEU A 44 -11.90 -0.69 16.87
C LEU A 44 -12.84 -1.63 16.10
N ARG A 45 -12.36 -2.31 15.06
CA ARG A 45 -13.13 -3.30 14.30
C ARG A 45 -13.06 -4.74 14.85
N GLY A 46 -12.38 -4.97 15.98
CA GLY A 46 -12.24 -6.31 16.56
C GLY A 46 -11.29 -7.23 15.78
N LEU A 47 -10.30 -6.67 15.07
CA LEU A 47 -9.32 -7.39 14.24
C LEU A 47 -7.86 -7.25 14.77
N PRO A 48 -7.56 -7.39 16.07
CA PRO A 48 -6.24 -7.07 16.62
C PRO A 48 -5.13 -8.04 16.17
N ALA A 49 -5.47 -9.20 15.61
CA ALA A 49 -4.52 -10.26 15.27
C ALA A 49 -3.75 -10.03 13.96
N VAL A 50 -4.08 -9.00 13.17
CA VAL A 50 -3.36 -8.71 11.92
C VAL A 50 -1.98 -8.14 12.23
N ARG A 51 -0.95 -8.76 11.67
CA ARG A 51 0.44 -8.30 11.82
C ARG A 51 0.70 -7.12 10.89
N ILE A 52 1.14 -5.98 11.44
CA ILE A 52 1.44 -4.76 10.70
C ILE A 52 2.83 -4.27 11.04
N TYR A 53 3.61 -3.95 10.01
CA TYR A 53 5.00 -3.54 10.10
C TYR A 53 5.29 -2.33 9.20
N SER A 54 6.26 -1.50 9.59
CA SER A 54 6.92 -0.62 8.63
C SER A 54 7.93 -1.42 7.79
N VAL A 55 8.28 -0.92 6.59
CA VAL A 55 9.33 -1.53 5.75
C VAL A 55 10.61 -1.78 6.53
N ASP A 56 11.07 -0.78 7.28
CA ASP A 56 12.32 -0.86 8.06
C ASP A 56 12.22 -1.89 9.19
N SER A 57 11.06 -1.99 9.86
CA SER A 57 10.84 -2.99 10.94
C SER A 57 10.65 -4.42 10.44
N PHE A 58 10.43 -4.63 9.14
CA PHE A 58 10.23 -5.95 8.53
C PHE A 58 11.47 -6.46 7.77
N GLN A 59 12.61 -5.79 7.94
CA GLN A 59 13.84 -6.18 7.27
C GLN A 59 14.28 -7.60 7.66
N GLY A 60 14.71 -8.40 6.67
CA GLY A 60 15.14 -9.78 6.88
C GLY A 60 14.01 -10.78 7.17
N SER A 61 12.76 -10.31 7.29
CA SER A 61 11.58 -11.16 7.44
C SER A 61 10.91 -11.41 6.09
N GLU A 62 10.05 -12.43 6.03
CA GLU A 62 9.18 -12.74 4.89
C GLU A 62 7.84 -13.27 5.41
N ALA A 63 6.79 -13.18 4.59
CA ALA A 63 5.49 -13.79 4.83
C ALA A 63 4.93 -14.38 3.53
N ASP A 64 4.00 -15.35 3.62
CA ASP A 64 3.42 -15.93 2.40
C ASP A 64 2.59 -14.89 1.65
N ILE A 65 1.76 -14.15 2.39
CA ILE A 65 0.91 -13.10 1.84
C ILE A 65 1.33 -11.76 2.44
N VAL A 66 1.67 -10.78 1.60
CA VAL A 66 1.99 -9.41 2.04
C VAL A 66 1.05 -8.43 1.38
N LEU A 67 0.41 -7.59 2.20
CA LEU A 67 -0.37 -6.44 1.75
C LEU A 67 0.47 -5.18 1.95
N VAL A 68 0.90 -4.56 0.86
CA VAL A 68 1.75 -3.35 0.88
C VAL A 68 0.87 -2.12 0.71
N SER A 69 0.82 -1.28 1.75
CA SER A 69 0.18 0.05 1.70
C SER A 69 1.20 1.08 1.24
N LEU A 70 1.03 1.54 -0.01
CA LEU A 70 2.00 2.35 -0.74
C LEU A 70 1.90 3.84 -0.40
N VAL A 71 0.79 4.38 0.13
CA VAL A 71 0.62 5.85 0.12
C VAL A 71 0.00 6.39 1.41
N ARG A 72 0.42 7.59 1.77
CA ARG A 72 -0.41 8.49 2.57
C ARG A 72 -1.13 9.38 1.56
N ALA A 73 -2.45 9.33 1.48
CA ALA A 73 -3.19 10.43 0.85
C ALA A 73 -2.90 11.69 1.68
N ASN A 74 -1.89 12.46 1.29
CA ASN A 74 -1.62 13.78 1.79
C ASN A 74 -2.07 14.78 0.73
N ASP A 75 -2.49 15.97 1.14
CA ASP A 75 -3.02 17.00 0.23
C ASP A 75 -1.98 17.45 -0.81
N SER A 76 -0.71 17.14 -0.59
CA SER A 76 0.42 17.47 -1.47
C SER A 76 0.77 16.37 -2.49
N ALA A 77 0.04 15.24 -2.53
CA ALA A 77 0.31 14.09 -3.41
C ALA A 77 1.79 13.62 -3.40
N ALA A 78 2.51 13.79 -2.29
CA ALA A 78 3.94 13.56 -2.23
C ALA A 78 4.24 12.06 -2.06
N ILE A 79 4.83 11.45 -3.09
CA ILE A 79 5.16 10.02 -3.22
C ILE A 79 6.44 9.65 -2.43
N GLY A 80 6.95 10.54 -1.57
CA GLY A 80 8.31 10.54 -1.00
C GLY A 80 8.98 9.18 -0.79
N PHE A 81 8.40 8.28 0.01
CA PHE A 81 9.02 6.97 0.30
C PHE A 81 8.84 5.92 -0.79
N VAL A 82 7.87 6.08 -1.69
CA VAL A 82 7.68 5.23 -2.86
C VAL A 82 8.65 5.61 -3.99
N ARG A 83 9.16 6.85 -4.01
CA ARG A 83 10.28 7.24 -4.90
C ARG A 83 11.56 6.46 -4.62
N ASP A 84 11.72 5.93 -3.41
CA ASP A 84 12.79 4.97 -3.13
C ASP A 84 12.40 3.58 -3.63
N THR A 85 12.69 3.34 -4.91
CA THR A 85 12.49 2.05 -5.59
C THR A 85 13.12 0.89 -4.82
N ARG A 86 14.19 1.10 -4.03
CA ARG A 86 14.78 0.04 -3.23
C ARG A 86 13.86 -0.40 -2.11
N ARG A 87 13.23 0.55 -1.40
CA ARG A 87 12.25 0.26 -0.33
C ARG A 87 11.00 -0.41 -0.89
N VAL A 88 10.56 -0.02 -2.09
CA VAL A 88 9.46 -0.68 -2.81
C VAL A 88 9.83 -2.12 -3.16
N ASN A 89 11.01 -2.34 -3.74
CA ASN A 89 11.50 -3.69 -4.04
C ASN A 89 11.64 -4.54 -2.78
N VAL A 90 12.12 -3.97 -1.67
CA VAL A 90 12.16 -4.66 -0.38
C VAL A 90 10.76 -5.09 0.01
N ALA A 91 9.78 -4.18 0.06
CA ALA A 91 8.40 -4.46 0.46
C ALA A 91 7.75 -5.56 -0.41
N ILE A 92 7.92 -5.49 -1.74
CA ILE A 92 7.36 -6.48 -2.67
C ILE A 92 8.01 -7.85 -2.49
N THR A 93 9.34 -7.90 -2.40
CA THR A 93 10.10 -9.17 -2.26
C THR A 93 9.90 -9.87 -0.91
N ARG A 94 9.20 -9.23 0.04
CA ARG A 94 8.85 -9.85 1.33
C ARG A 94 7.76 -10.91 1.20
N ALA A 95 6.96 -10.88 0.14
CA ALA A 95 5.95 -11.89 -0.12
C ALA A 95 6.60 -13.15 -0.73
N ARG A 96 6.21 -14.32 -0.21
CA ARG A 96 6.66 -15.61 -0.77
C ARG A 96 5.72 -16.11 -1.85
N THR A 97 4.41 -15.89 -1.70
CA THR A 97 3.41 -16.36 -2.66
C THR A 97 2.59 -15.21 -3.22
N THR A 98 1.97 -14.38 -2.38
CA THR A 98 1.03 -13.35 -2.85
C THR A 98 1.41 -11.96 -2.33
N CYS A 99 1.49 -10.99 -3.24
CA CYS A 99 1.72 -9.58 -2.91
C CYS A 99 0.50 -8.76 -3.35
N LEU A 100 -0.15 -8.07 -2.42
CA LEU A 100 -1.24 -7.14 -2.71
C LEU A 100 -0.76 -5.71 -2.52
N LEU A 101 -0.69 -4.93 -3.59
CA LEU A 101 -0.35 -3.52 -3.52
C LEU A 101 -1.63 -2.69 -3.38
N VAL A 102 -1.68 -1.82 -2.39
CA VAL A 102 -2.79 -0.88 -2.16
C VAL A 102 -2.25 0.54 -2.19
N GLY A 103 -2.84 1.40 -3.02
CA GLY A 103 -2.45 2.80 -3.10
C GLY A 103 -3.43 3.66 -3.88
N ASN A 104 -3.30 4.98 -3.75
CA ASN A 104 -4.12 5.92 -4.50
C ASN A 104 -3.60 6.08 -5.94
N ALA A 105 -4.41 5.71 -6.94
CA ALA A 105 -4.03 5.78 -8.35
C ALA A 105 -3.74 7.21 -8.82
N ALA A 106 -4.47 8.20 -8.32
CA ALA A 106 -4.23 9.61 -8.64
C ALA A 106 -2.86 10.08 -8.10
N THR A 107 -2.49 9.63 -6.90
CA THR A 107 -1.19 9.96 -6.31
C THR A 107 -0.06 9.21 -7.01
N LEU A 108 -0.22 7.94 -7.34
CA LEU A 108 0.81 7.15 -8.04
C LEU A 108 1.00 7.55 -9.51
N GLY A 109 -0.08 7.99 -10.20
CA GLY A 109 -0.03 8.43 -11.58
C GLY A 109 0.49 9.86 -11.79
N ALA A 110 0.57 10.66 -10.73
CA ALA A 110 1.09 12.03 -10.76
C ALA A 110 2.63 12.09 -10.76
N ASP A 111 3.36 10.98 -10.53
CA ASP A 111 4.82 10.91 -10.67
C ASP A 111 5.27 10.89 -12.14
N ARG A 112 4.87 11.90 -12.92
CA ARG A 112 5.40 12.09 -14.26
C ARG A 112 6.79 12.71 -14.12
N ARG A 113 7.83 11.85 -14.19
CA ARG A 113 9.27 12.14 -14.38
C ARG A 113 9.59 13.64 -14.53
N ASP A 114 10.01 14.29 -13.45
CA ASP A 114 10.70 15.57 -13.55
C ASP A 114 12.12 15.31 -14.08
N GLY A 115 12.34 15.58 -15.38
CA GLY A 115 13.67 15.80 -15.96
C GLY A 115 14.13 14.80 -17.02
N VAL A 116 13.68 14.99 -18.28
CA VAL A 116 14.52 14.96 -19.50
C VAL A 116 13.91 15.94 -20.50
N ASP A 117 14.77 16.74 -21.12
CA ASP A 117 14.50 17.88 -22.01
C ASP A 117 13.54 17.66 -23.18
N GLY A 118 12.80 18.72 -23.52
CA GLY A 118 12.56 19.19 -24.89
C GLY A 118 11.55 18.42 -25.76
N GLY A 119 10.38 19.03 -25.98
CA GLY A 119 9.50 18.71 -27.12
C GLY A 119 8.05 18.47 -26.70
N GLY A 120 7.20 19.47 -26.92
CA GLY A 120 5.83 19.49 -26.43
C GLY A 120 4.89 18.47 -27.06
N TYR A 121 3.91 18.06 -26.28
CA TYR A 121 2.53 17.86 -26.71
C TYR A 121 1.62 18.32 -25.56
N GLY A 122 0.84 19.38 -25.84
CA GLY A 122 -0.18 19.88 -24.94
C GLY A 122 -1.33 18.88 -24.82
N GLY A 123 -1.86 18.78 -23.61
CA GLY A 123 -3.06 18.02 -23.26
C GLY A 123 -3.38 18.31 -21.80
N GLY A 124 -4.09 19.41 -21.57
CA GLY A 124 -4.46 19.86 -20.23
C GLY A 124 -5.43 18.90 -19.56
N TYR A 125 -5.18 18.63 -18.28
CA TYR A 125 -6.19 18.13 -17.35
C TYR A 125 -6.36 19.18 -16.25
N GLY A 126 -7.16 20.20 -16.56
CA GLY A 126 -7.86 20.97 -15.54
C GLY A 126 -9.24 20.34 -15.37
N GLY A 127 -9.61 20.01 -14.14
CA GLY A 127 -10.92 19.43 -13.83
C GLY A 127 -10.97 18.85 -12.41
N ASP A 128 -11.34 19.73 -11.49
CA ASP A 128 -12.11 19.54 -10.26
C ASP A 128 -12.24 18.17 -9.56
N GLY A 129 -12.08 18.21 -8.24
CA GLY A 129 -13.06 17.57 -7.34
C GLY A 129 -12.77 16.14 -6.87
N GLY A 130 -12.04 16.03 -5.76
CA GLY A 130 -12.38 15.15 -4.63
C GLY A 130 -12.86 13.72 -4.92
N GLY A 131 -11.92 12.79 -5.04
CA GLY A 131 -12.24 11.37 -5.05
C GLY A 131 -11.06 10.53 -5.55
N GLY A 132 -9.94 10.56 -4.83
CA GLY A 132 -8.79 9.73 -5.19
C GLY A 132 -9.18 8.25 -5.17
N SER A 133 -9.37 7.65 -6.35
CA SER A 133 -9.69 6.23 -6.48
C SER A 133 -8.50 5.42 -5.95
N VAL A 134 -8.71 4.72 -4.83
CA VAL A 134 -7.73 3.76 -4.31
C VAL A 134 -7.81 2.50 -5.17
N ALA A 135 -6.68 2.13 -5.76
CA ALA A 135 -6.54 0.90 -6.54
C ALA A 135 -5.84 -0.17 -5.70
N ALA A 136 -6.27 -1.42 -5.88
CA ALA A 136 -5.59 -2.59 -5.35
C ALA A 136 -5.12 -3.46 -6.54
N LEU A 137 -3.82 -3.76 -6.60
CA LEU A 137 -3.24 -4.66 -7.59
C LEU A 137 -2.78 -5.94 -6.89
N VAL A 138 -3.26 -7.08 -7.37
CA VAL A 138 -2.78 -8.40 -6.92
C VAL A 138 -1.63 -8.81 -7.84
N ALA A 139 -0.47 -9.08 -7.26
CA ALA A 139 0.67 -9.64 -7.94
C ALA A 139 1.04 -10.99 -7.30
N ASP A 140 1.37 -11.96 -8.14
CA ASP A 140 2.01 -13.20 -7.69
C ASP A 140 3.47 -12.87 -7.34
N ALA A 141 3.87 -13.14 -6.10
CA ALA A 141 5.06 -12.53 -5.52
C ALA A 141 6.37 -13.13 -6.02
N LYS A 142 6.36 -14.35 -6.59
CA LYS A 142 7.55 -15.03 -7.11
C LYS A 142 7.18 -16.03 -8.22
N ARG A 143 7.71 -15.78 -9.42
CA ARG A 143 8.40 -16.81 -10.22
C ARG A 143 9.90 -16.57 -10.09
#